data_AF-A0A1G1A5M1-F1
#
_entry.id   AF-A0A1G1A5M1-F1
#
_cell.length_a   1.000
_cell.length_b   1.000
_cell.length_c   1.000
_cell.angle_alpha   90.00
_cell.angle_beta   90.00
_cell.angle_gamma   90.00
#
_symmetry.space_group_name_H-M   'P 1'
#
loop_
_entity.id
_entity.type
_entity.pdbx_description
1 polymer ?
#
loop_
_entity_poly.entity_id
_entity_poly.type
_entity_poly.pdbx_seq_one_letter_code
_entity_poly.pdbx_strand_id
1 'polypeptide(L)' 'MRDADKYMNNAATTAQLINAGIELMRQNIKRRHPTSTEAQIEAMLSAWLCRADDPFPGDTAGAVRVREQTP' A
#
# COMPACT_ATOMS: atom_id res chain seq x y z
N MET A 1 -7.99 -20.55 24.09
CA MET A 1 -6.92 -20.30 23.10
C MET A 1 -5.70 -19.85 23.87
N ARG A 2 -4.55 -20.52 23.75
CA ARG A 2 -3.36 -20.13 24.52
C ARG A 2 -2.80 -18.84 23.91
N ASP A 3 -2.23 -17.95 24.73
CA ASP A 3 -1.75 -16.64 24.27
C ASP A 3 -0.76 -16.73 23.11
N ALA A 4 0.05 -17.80 23.08
CA ALA A 4 0.95 -18.10 21.96
C ALA A 4 0.24 -18.25 20.61
N ASP A 5 -0.92 -18.92 20.57
CA ASP A 5 -1.71 -19.13 19.35
C ASP A 5 -2.24 -17.80 18.81
N LYS A 6 -2.58 -16.86 19.71
CA LYS A 6 -3.05 -15.51 19.36
C LYS A 6 -1.94 -14.68 18.71
N TYR A 7 -0.73 -14.70 19.25
CA TYR A 7 0.40 -13.96 18.67
C TYR A 7 0.81 -14.50 17.30
N MET A 8 0.83 -15.82 17.14
CA MET A 8 1.14 -16.45 15.84
C MET A 8 0.10 -16.10 14.77
N ASN A 9 -1.19 -16.14 15.12
CA ASN A 9 -2.26 -15.74 14.21
C ASN A 9 -2.16 -14.25 13.84
N ASN A 10 -1.89 -13.38 14.83
CA ASN A 10 -1.73 -11.95 14.58
C ASN A 10 -0.55 -11.66 13.65
N ALA A 11 0.59 -12.34 13.82
CA ALA A 11 1.75 -12.17 12.95
C ALA A 11 1.44 -12.59 11.50
N ALA A 12 0.74 -13.70 11.31
CA ALA A 12 0.32 -14.18 10.00
C ALA A 12 -0.63 -13.18 9.31
N THR A 13 -1.62 -12.66 10.05
CA THR A 13 -2.54 -11.64 9.53
C THR A 13 -1.80 -10.34 9.16
N THR A 14 -0.88 -9.88 10.00
CA THR A 14 -0.07 -8.69 9.71
C THR A 14 0.74 -8.86 8.42
N ALA A 15 1.39 -10.01 8.23
CA ALA A 15 2.13 -10.30 6.99
C ALA A 15 1.23 -10.29 5.75
N GLN A 16 0.02 -10.85 5.86
CA GLN A 16 -0.96 -10.83 4.77
C GLN A 16 -1.40 -9.41 4.41
N LEU A 17 -1.65 -8.56 5.42
CA LEU A 17 -2.05 -7.17 5.21
C LEU A 17 -0.95 -6.35 4.55
N ILE A 18 0.31 -6.53 4.96
CA ILE A 18 1.46 -5.87 4.34
C ILE A 18 1.55 -6.27 2.86
N ASN A 19 1.48 -7.56 2.56
CA ASN A 19 1.56 -8.06 1.18
C ASN A 19 0.41 -7.53 0.31
N ALA A 20 -0.82 -7.48 0.86
CA ALA A 20 -1.96 -6.90 0.16
C ALA A 20 -1.76 -5.40 -0.13
N GLY A 21 -1.21 -4.65 0.83
CA GLY A 21 -0.88 -3.22 0.64
C GLY A 21 0.16 -2.99 -0.46
N ILE A 22 1.20 -3.81 -0.50
CA ILE A 22 2.25 -3.75 -1.54
C ILE A 22 1.65 -3.99 -2.93
N GLU A 23 0.81 -5.01 -3.07
CA GLU A 23 0.19 -5.34 -4.36
C GLU A 23 -0.78 -4.26 -4.83
N LEU A 24 -1.58 -3.69 -3.92
CA LEU A 24 -2.43 -2.54 -4.22
C LEU A 24 -1.60 -1.33 -4.69
N MET A 25 -0.44 -1.09 -4.08
CA MET A 25 0.43 0.00 -4.50
C MET A 25 1.04 -0.26 -5.88
N ARG A 26 1.49 -1.49 -6.15
CA ARG A 26 1.98 -1.88 -7.48
C ARG A 26 0.92 -1.64 -8.56
N GLN A 27 -0.33 -2.03 -8.32
CA GLN A 27 -1.45 -1.76 -9.25
C GLN A 27 -1.70 -0.26 -9.43
N ASN A 28 -1.62 0.52 -8.36
CA ASN A 28 -1.73 1.98 -8.44
C ASN A 28 -0.62 2.61 -9.30
N ILE A 29 0.62 2.14 -9.18
CA ILE A 29 1.74 2.60 -10.01
C ILE A 29 1.48 2.23 -11.47
N LYS A 30 1.14 0.96 -11.76
CA LYS A 30 0.80 0.50 -13.12
C LYS A 30 -0.30 1.35 -13.77
N ARG A 31 -1.35 1.70 -13.00
CA ARG A 31 -2.43 2.55 -13.48
C ARG A 31 -2.00 3.99 -13.78
N ARG A 32 -1.11 4.57 -12.97
CA ARG A 32 -0.61 5.95 -13.14
C ARG A 32 0.48 6.07 -14.21
N HIS A 33 1.23 4.99 -14.42
CA HIS A 33 2.37 4.93 -15.34
C HIS A 33 2.25 3.72 -16.28
N PRO A 34 1.26 3.73 -17.20
CA PRO A 34 0.96 2.56 -18.05
C PRO A 34 2.07 2.19 -19.03
N THR A 35 2.98 3.12 -19.33
CA THR A 35 4.12 2.89 -20.24
C THR A 35 5.40 2.52 -19.50
N SER A 36 5.38 2.46 -18.16
CA SER A 36 6.55 2.07 -17.39
C SER A 36 6.84 0.58 -17.52
N THR A 37 8.11 0.24 -17.59
CA THR A 37 8.57 -1.15 -17.56
C THR A 37 8.43 -1.72 -16.14
N GLU A 38 8.42 -3.05 -16.00
CA GLU A 38 8.34 -3.69 -14.68
C GLU A 38 9.50 -3.25 -13.77
N ALA A 39 10.71 -3.08 -14.32
CA ALA A 39 11.86 -2.58 -13.57
C ALA A 39 11.64 -1.15 -13.03
N GLN A 40 11.00 -0.28 -13.81
CA GLN A 40 10.66 1.07 -13.36
C GLN A 40 9.55 1.04 -12.29
N ILE A 41 8.59 0.13 -12.43
CA ILE A 41 7.52 -0.09 -11.44
C ILE A 41 8.10 -0.55 -10.11
N GLU A 42 9.02 -1.51 -10.12
CA GLU A 42 9.70 -2.00 -8.91
C GLU A 42 10.56 -0.90 -8.26
N ALA A 43 11.23 -0.07 -9.05
CA ALA A 43 11.98 1.08 -8.52
C ALA A 43 11.06 2.11 -7.83
N MET A 44 9.91 2.42 -8.44
CA MET A 44 8.91 3.31 -7.84
C MET A 44 8.28 2.71 -6.57
N LEU A 45 8.01 1.41 -6.57
CA LEU A 45 7.48 0.68 -5.41
C LEU A 45 8.50 0.68 -4.26
N SER A 46 9.77 0.46 -4.57
CA SER A 46 10.86 0.50 -3.60
C SER A 46 11.02 1.90 -3.00
N ALA A 47 10.99 2.94 -3.83
CA ALA A 47 11.02 4.33 -3.37
C ALA A 47 9.83 4.68 -2.46
N TRP A 48 8.65 4.13 -2.74
CA TRP A 48 7.47 4.29 -1.90
C TRP A 48 7.61 3.58 -0.55
N LEU A 49 8.13 2.35 -0.52
CA LEU A 49 8.40 1.62 0.72
C LEU A 49 9.47 2.30 1.59
N CYS A 50 10.49 2.87 0.96
CA CYS A 50 11.58 3.58 1.64
C CYS A 50 11.18 4.97 2.17
N ARG A 51 10.05 5.55 1.75
CA ARG A 51 9.54 6.85 2.22
C ARG A 51 9.01 6.84 3.66
N ALA A 52 9.26 5.79 4.44
CA ALA A 52 8.77 5.63 5.82
C ALA A 52 9.24 6.73 6.81
N ASP A 53 10.21 7.57 6.44
CA ASP A 53 10.62 8.75 7.24
C ASP A 53 9.87 10.05 6.89
N ASP A 54 9.08 10.07 5.81
CA ASP A 54 8.18 11.19 5.51
C ASP A 54 6.78 10.86 6.05
N PRO A 55 6.17 11.70 6.92
CA PRO A 55 4.77 11.53 7.30
C PRO A 55 3.94 11.57 6.02
N PHE A 56 3.38 10.43 5.68
CA PHE A 56 2.61 10.21 4.47
C PHE A 56 1.59 11.35 4.29
N PRO A 57 1.60 12.09 3.16
CA PRO A 57 0.51 13.00 2.84
C PRO A 57 -0.69 12.15 2.42
N GLY A 58 -1.40 11.61 3.41
CA GLY A 58 -2.50 10.67 3.22
C GLY A 58 -2.81 9.77 4.40
N ASP A 59 -2.00 9.77 5.47
CA ASP A 59 -2.32 9.05 6.72
C ASP A 59 -3.27 9.83 7.65
N THR A 60 -3.98 10.82 7.11
CA THR A 60 -5.27 11.20 7.66
C THR A 60 -6.32 10.25 7.08
N ALA A 61 -6.76 9.33 7.95
CA ALA A 61 -7.96 8.54 7.78
C ALA A 61 -9.05 9.33 7.05
N GLY A 62 -9.52 8.81 5.90
CA GLY A 62 -10.80 9.24 5.32
C GLY A 62 -10.78 10.34 4.27
N ALA A 63 -9.67 10.60 3.55
CA ALA A 63 -9.75 11.41 2.33
C ALA A 63 -10.48 10.65 1.20
N VAL A 64 -11.80 10.52 1.34
CA VAL A 64 -12.72 10.24 0.24
C VAL A 64 -12.41 11.26 -0.85
N ARG A 65 -11.87 10.79 -1.98
CA ARG A 65 -11.86 11.59 -3.20
C ARG A 65 -13.31 11.71 -3.67
N VAL A 66 -13.99 12.76 -3.20
CA VAL A 66 -15.26 13.16 -3.80
C VAL A 66 -14.94 13.48 -5.26
N ARG A 67 -15.42 12.65 -6.18
CA ARG A 67 -15.44 13.03 -7.60
C ARG A 67 -16.41 14.21 -7.68
N GLU A 68 -15.89 15.41 -7.92
CA GLU A 68 -16.69 16.50 -8.44
C GLU A 68 -17.23 16.04 -9.79
N GLN A 69 -18.46 15.54 -9.79
CA GLN A 69 -19.27 15.39 -10.99
C GLN A 69 -19.96 16.73 -11.19
N THR A 70 -19.37 17.58 -12.02
CA THR A 70 -20.02 18.78 -12.53
C THR A 70 -20.78 18.41 -13.81
N PRO A 71 -22.09 18.70 -13.89
CA PRO A 71 -22.71 19.23 -15.09
C PRO A 71 -22.71 20.77 -15.06
#